data_AF-A0A7G7GC44-F1
#
_entry.id   AF-A0A7G7GC44-F1
#
_cell.length_a   1.000
_cell.length_b   1.000
_cell.length_c   1.000
_cell.angle_alpha   90.00
_cell.angle_beta   90.00
_cell.angle_gamma   90.00
#
_symmetry.space_group_name_H-M   'P 1'
#
loop_
_entity.id
_entity.type
_entity.pdbx_description
1 polymer ?
#
loop_
_entity_poly.entity_id
_entity_poly.type
_entity_poly.pdbx_seq_one_letter_code
_entity_poly.pdbx_strand_id
1 'polypeptide(L)'
;MKSRILHTSYVIDFLDVEFDSDKLSEILEVEADKVLDKITSKDLSDWEVQFKGVYGKGEQIKVFTGNRSYTSDKIKLIVIHIPIPTKQISSWGVEDKQHISIGTPPSGDKYFKLLPVNYGDFTNRFDYILNSFRRGIELSFKEGFKVNGQLIALKPQVKS
;
A
#
# COMPACT_ATOMS: atom_id res chain seq x y z
N MET A 1 9.87 13.78 8.41
CA MET A 1 9.71 12.60 7.55
C MET A 1 8.61 12.89 6.58
N LYS A 2 8.79 12.53 5.32
CA LYS A 2 7.77 12.67 4.29
C LYS A 2 7.39 11.30 3.74
N SER A 3 6.16 11.17 3.27
CA SER A 3 5.71 9.99 2.56
C SER A 3 5.82 10.20 1.06
N ARG A 4 5.96 9.10 0.33
CA ARG A 4 5.88 9.06 -1.12
C ARG A 4 5.11 7.82 -1.54
N ILE A 5 4.23 7.97 -2.52
CA ILE A 5 3.48 6.86 -3.09
C ILE A 5 4.16 6.39 -4.37
N LEU A 6 4.33 5.07 -4.48
CA LEU A 6 4.90 4.42 -5.64
C LEU A 6 3.91 3.38 -6.18
N HIS A 7 3.85 3.27 -7.51
CA HIS A 7 2.95 2.36 -8.20
C HIS A 7 3.72 1.33 -9.00
N THR A 8 3.24 0.09 -9.00
CA THR A 8 3.70 -0.97 -9.90
C THR A 8 2.52 -1.85 -10.25
N SER A 9 2.22 -1.96 -11.54
CA SER A 9 1.13 -2.79 -12.05
C SER A 9 1.67 -4.05 -12.71
N TYR A 10 1.14 -5.20 -12.31
CA TYR A 10 1.20 -6.46 -13.04
C TYR A 10 -0.12 -6.72 -13.78
N VAL A 11 -0.83 -5.64 -14.11
CA VAL A 11 -2.06 -5.67 -14.89
C VAL A 11 -1.91 -4.68 -16.04
N ILE A 12 -1.99 -5.20 -17.27
CA ILE A 12 -1.85 -4.44 -18.51
C ILE A 12 -2.94 -3.38 -18.59
N ASP A 13 -2.56 -2.13 -18.91
CA ASP A 13 -3.44 -0.97 -19.12
C ASP A 13 -4.28 -0.55 -17.89
N PHE A 14 -3.99 -1.08 -16.70
CA PHE A 14 -4.83 -0.87 -15.53
C PHE A 14 -4.67 0.53 -14.91
N LEU A 15 -3.42 0.99 -14.79
CA LEU A 15 -3.07 2.32 -14.29
C LEU A 15 -2.79 3.33 -15.40
N ASP A 16 -2.57 2.85 -16.63
CA ASP A 16 -2.07 3.69 -17.73
C ASP A 16 -3.19 4.29 -18.57
N VAL A 17 -4.39 3.68 -18.56
CA VAL A 17 -5.53 4.11 -19.36
C VAL A 17 -6.60 4.68 -18.46
N GLU A 18 -6.93 5.97 -18.62
CA GLU A 18 -8.03 6.67 -17.91
C GLU A 18 -7.99 6.47 -16.39
N PHE A 19 -6.79 6.44 -15.82
CA PHE A 19 -6.57 6.33 -14.39
C PHE A 19 -5.58 7.41 -13.95
N ASP A 20 -5.93 8.12 -12.88
CA ASP A 20 -5.15 9.24 -12.38
C ASP A 20 -4.35 8.80 -11.14
N SER A 21 -3.16 8.25 -11.40
CA SER A 21 -2.26 7.81 -10.32
C SER A 21 -1.68 8.97 -9.52
N ASP A 22 -1.56 10.15 -10.15
CA ASP A 22 -0.98 11.33 -9.52
C ASP A 22 -1.94 11.86 -8.47
N LYS A 23 -3.23 12.04 -8.81
CA LYS A 23 -4.27 12.40 -7.85
C LYS A 23 -4.39 11.39 -6.70
N LEU A 24 -4.26 10.09 -7.01
CA LEU A 24 -4.30 9.06 -5.97
C LEU A 24 -3.10 9.19 -5.02
N SER A 25 -1.91 9.45 -5.57
CA SER A 25 -0.69 9.71 -4.78
C SER A 25 -0.87 10.93 -3.90
N GLU A 26 -1.28 12.07 -4.45
CA GLU A 26 -1.49 13.32 -3.70
C GLU A 26 -2.40 13.14 -2.49
N ILE A 27 -3.54 12.45 -2.66
CA ILE A 27 -4.49 12.20 -1.57
C ILE A 27 -3.82 11.37 -0.46
N LEU A 28 -3.17 10.27 -0.83
CA LEU A 28 -2.58 9.33 0.12
C LEU A 28 -1.33 9.90 0.81
N GLU A 29 -0.51 10.68 0.10
CA GLU A 29 0.67 11.37 0.67
C GLU A 29 0.23 12.39 1.73
N VAL A 30 -0.77 13.23 1.42
CA VAL A 30 -1.30 14.20 2.37
C VAL A 30 -1.84 13.51 3.63
N GLU A 31 -2.52 12.38 3.48
CA GLU A 31 -3.06 11.61 4.61
C GLU A 31 -1.96 10.94 5.43
N ALA A 32 -0.99 10.29 4.77
CA ALA A 32 0.11 9.62 5.44
C ALA A 32 1.06 10.61 6.15
N ASP A 33 1.35 11.75 5.52
CA ASP A 33 2.15 12.83 6.12
C ASP A 33 1.52 13.36 7.40
N LYS A 34 0.21 13.58 7.42
CA LYS A 34 -0.51 14.00 8.64
C LYS A 34 -0.35 13.02 9.80
N VAL A 35 -0.21 11.73 9.50
CA VAL A 35 0.06 10.70 10.52
C VAL A 35 1.52 10.75 10.94
N LEU A 36 2.45 10.77 9.96
CA LEU A 36 3.89 10.83 10.19
C LEU A 36 4.30 12.04 11.05
N ASP A 37 3.74 13.22 10.78
CA ASP A 37 4.02 14.44 11.54
C ASP A 37 3.69 14.30 13.04
N LYS A 38 2.76 13.41 13.40
CA LYS A 38 2.35 13.17 14.80
C LYS A 38 3.21 12.12 15.51
N ILE A 39 3.80 11.19 14.77
CA ILE A 39 4.43 9.99 15.34
C ILE A 39 5.95 9.93 15.12
N THR A 40 6.51 10.81 14.29
CA THR A 40 7.94 10.80 13.95
C THR A 40 8.76 11.66 14.92
N SER A 41 9.92 11.16 15.32
CA SER A 41 10.93 11.91 16.09
C SER A 41 11.71 12.90 15.20
N LYS A 42 12.34 13.92 15.80
CA LYS A 42 13.19 14.88 15.07
C LYS A 42 14.37 14.20 14.35
N ASP A 43 14.88 13.11 14.91
CA ASP A 43 16.03 12.35 14.39
C ASP A 43 15.75 11.63 13.06
N LEU A 44 14.47 11.50 12.69
CA LEU A 44 14.05 10.89 11.44
C LEU A 44 13.39 11.92 10.51
N SER A 45 13.60 13.21 10.76
CA SER A 45 12.96 14.29 10.00
C SER A 45 13.33 14.27 8.52
N ASP A 46 14.55 13.83 8.19
CA ASP A 46 15.14 13.72 6.86
C ASP A 46 14.93 12.36 6.17
N TRP A 47 14.19 11.45 6.80
CA TRP A 47 13.80 10.17 6.20
C TRP A 47 12.54 10.31 5.33
N GLU A 48 12.45 9.47 4.31
CA GLU A 48 11.27 9.29 3.45
C GLU A 48 10.66 7.89 3.68
N VAL A 49 9.33 7.80 3.78
CA VAL A 49 8.60 6.53 3.80
C VAL A 49 7.89 6.35 2.47
N GLN A 50 8.39 5.40 1.68
CA GLN A 50 7.80 5.01 0.41
C GLN A 50 6.78 3.90 0.64
N PHE A 51 5.51 4.17 0.34
CA PHE A 51 4.50 3.13 0.25
C PHE A 51 4.34 2.73 -1.21
N LYS A 52 4.66 1.47 -1.51
CA LYS A 52 4.59 0.92 -2.86
C LYS A 52 3.36 0.04 -3.03
N GLY A 53 2.42 0.48 -3.85
CA GLY A 53 1.28 -0.30 -4.31
C GLY A 53 1.70 -1.26 -5.42
N VAL A 54 1.43 -2.54 -5.22
CA VAL A 54 1.65 -3.60 -6.20
C VAL A 54 0.30 -4.17 -6.61
N TYR A 55 -0.12 -3.89 -7.84
CA TYR A 55 -1.43 -4.27 -8.37
C TYR A 55 -1.30 -5.55 -9.18
N GLY A 56 -2.13 -6.54 -8.91
CA GLY A 56 -2.04 -7.82 -9.61
C GLY A 56 -3.14 -8.79 -9.22
N LYS A 57 -2.97 -10.05 -9.65
CA LYS A 57 -3.88 -11.12 -9.28
C LYS A 57 -3.74 -11.46 -7.80
N GLY A 58 -4.86 -11.67 -7.12
CA GLY A 58 -4.90 -12.05 -5.72
C GLY A 58 -6.32 -12.01 -5.15
N GLU A 59 -6.45 -12.41 -3.89
CA GLU A 59 -7.76 -12.50 -3.20
C GLU A 59 -7.88 -11.49 -2.06
N GLN A 60 -6.76 -11.01 -1.53
CA GLN A 60 -6.69 -10.15 -0.35
C GLN A 60 -5.62 -9.09 -0.53
N ILE A 61 -5.79 -7.95 0.15
CA ILE A 61 -4.73 -6.96 0.27
C ILE A 61 -3.66 -7.57 1.19
N LYS A 62 -2.39 -7.49 0.78
CA LYS A 62 -1.26 -8.00 1.55
C LYS A 62 -0.28 -6.89 1.86
N VAL A 63 -0.06 -6.58 3.14
CA VAL A 63 0.98 -5.66 3.60
C VAL A 63 2.20 -6.47 4.00
N PHE A 64 3.32 -6.25 3.32
CA PHE A 64 4.56 -6.96 3.62
C PHE A 64 5.12 -6.51 4.97
N THR A 65 5.56 -7.45 5.80
CA THR A 65 6.13 -7.16 7.14
C THR A 65 7.65 -7.08 7.13
N GLY A 66 8.31 -7.66 6.12
CA GLY A 66 9.77 -7.65 5.94
C GLY A 66 10.33 -6.36 5.34
N ASN A 67 9.72 -5.22 5.65
CA ASN A 67 9.98 -3.93 5.01
C ASN A 67 11.45 -3.48 5.13
N ARG A 68 12.08 -3.13 4.01
CA ARG A 68 13.50 -2.75 3.93
C ARG A 68 13.70 -1.28 4.30
N SER A 69 14.84 -0.97 4.91
CA SER A 69 15.32 0.39 5.13
C SER A 69 16.62 0.58 4.36
N TYR A 70 16.67 1.57 3.48
CA TYR A 70 17.85 1.97 2.73
C TYR A 70 18.49 3.14 3.50
N THR A 71 19.46 2.83 4.36
CA THR A 71 20.04 3.80 5.30
C THR A 71 20.88 4.88 4.62
N SER A 72 21.55 4.55 3.50
CA SER A 72 22.28 5.51 2.66
C SER A 72 21.37 6.61 2.15
N ASP A 73 20.21 6.22 1.64
CA ASP A 73 19.26 7.10 0.96
C ASP A 73 18.19 7.64 1.92
N LYS A 74 18.20 7.18 3.19
CA LYS A 74 17.22 7.49 4.23
C LYS A 74 15.79 7.17 3.81
N ILE A 75 15.61 6.04 3.11
CA ILE A 75 14.30 5.58 2.61
C ILE A 75 13.84 4.36 3.41
N LYS A 76 12.58 4.37 3.82
CA LYS A 76 11.86 3.19 4.29
C LYS A 76 10.88 2.74 3.21
N LEU A 77 11.00 1.51 2.72
CA LEU A 77 10.06 0.94 1.74
C LEU A 77 9.05 0.01 2.42
N ILE A 78 7.78 0.29 2.21
CA ILE A 78 6.64 -0.53 2.65
C ILE A 78 5.88 -0.99 1.42
N VAL A 79 5.67 -2.30 1.27
CA VAL A 79 5.02 -2.88 0.08
C VAL A 79 3.60 -3.33 0.43
N ILE A 80 2.63 -2.88 -0.38
CA ILE A 80 1.22 -3.17 -0.24
C ILE A 80 0.74 -3.80 -1.55
N HIS A 81 0.43 -5.09 -1.52
CA HIS A 81 -0.19 -5.80 -2.64
C HIS A 81 -1.70 -5.58 -2.62
N ILE A 82 -2.25 -5.11 -3.73
CA ILE A 82 -3.68 -4.81 -3.89
C ILE A 82 -4.21 -5.69 -5.03
N PRO A 83 -5.16 -6.60 -4.74
CA PRO A 83 -5.67 -7.52 -5.75
C PRO A 83 -6.60 -6.80 -6.72
N ILE A 84 -6.49 -7.08 -8.02
CA ILE A 84 -7.35 -6.51 -9.04
C ILE A 84 -8.34 -7.59 -9.51
N PRO A 85 -9.66 -7.36 -9.39
CA PRO A 85 -10.65 -8.35 -9.80
C PRO A 85 -10.73 -8.45 -11.32
N THR A 86 -11.22 -9.58 -11.80
CA THR A 86 -11.62 -9.73 -13.20
C THR A 86 -13.02 -9.15 -13.42
N LYS A 87 -13.39 -8.92 -14.69
CA LYS A 87 -14.73 -8.47 -15.08
C LYS A 87 -15.87 -9.41 -14.67
N GLN A 88 -15.57 -10.67 -14.38
CA GLN A 88 -16.54 -11.63 -13.86
C GLN A 88 -16.93 -11.35 -12.41
N ILE A 89 -16.03 -10.72 -11.65
CA ILE A 89 -16.21 -10.40 -10.23
C ILE A 89 -16.75 -8.99 -10.06
N SER A 90 -16.25 -8.04 -10.86
CA SER A 90 -16.69 -6.64 -10.81
C SER A 90 -16.68 -5.99 -12.19
N SER A 91 -17.67 -5.16 -12.49
CA SER A 91 -17.83 -4.50 -13.80
C SER A 91 -16.63 -3.62 -14.19
N TRP A 92 -15.94 -3.03 -13.21
CA TRP A 92 -14.73 -2.23 -13.40
C TRP A 92 -13.44 -3.05 -13.39
N GLY A 93 -13.53 -4.37 -13.22
CA GLY A 93 -12.39 -5.28 -13.25
C GLY A 93 -11.76 -5.38 -14.64
N VAL A 94 -10.73 -6.23 -14.73
CA VAL A 94 -9.96 -6.44 -15.98
C VAL A 94 -10.27 -7.78 -16.64
N GLU A 95 -9.88 -7.95 -17.89
CA GLU A 95 -9.86 -9.27 -18.51
C GLU A 95 -8.77 -10.14 -17.87
N ASP A 96 -8.99 -11.45 -17.71
CA ASP A 96 -7.97 -12.34 -17.10
C ASP A 96 -6.64 -12.32 -17.87
N LYS A 97 -6.69 -12.14 -19.20
CA LYS A 97 -5.49 -11.98 -20.05
C LYS A 97 -4.67 -10.72 -19.75
N GLN A 98 -5.23 -9.73 -19.05
CA GLN A 98 -4.51 -8.52 -18.65
C GLN A 98 -3.66 -8.77 -17.41
N HIS A 99 -3.93 -9.82 -16.62
CA HIS A 99 -3.09 -10.17 -15.47
C HIS A 99 -1.79 -10.84 -15.93
N ILE A 100 -0.67 -10.27 -15.51
CA ILE A 100 0.65 -10.85 -15.73
C ILE A 100 0.91 -11.86 -14.62
N SER A 101 1.17 -13.11 -15.02
CA SER A 101 1.59 -14.16 -14.09
C SER A 101 3.06 -13.98 -13.74
N ILE A 102 3.31 -13.38 -12.58
CA ILE A 102 4.60 -13.42 -11.90
C ILE A 102 4.58 -14.63 -10.97
N GLY A 103 5.50 -15.57 -11.16
CA GLY A 103 5.60 -16.76 -10.32
C GLY A 103 5.61 -16.38 -8.85
N THR A 104 4.66 -16.89 -8.06
CA THR A 104 4.56 -16.61 -6.64
C THR A 104 5.81 -17.16 -5.95
N PRO A 105 6.66 -16.32 -5.35
CA PRO A 105 7.78 -16.84 -4.56
C PRO A 105 7.22 -17.69 -3.42
N PRO A 106 7.81 -18.84 -3.09
CA PRO A 106 7.34 -19.73 -2.01
C PRO A 106 7.45 -19.11 -0.60
N SER A 107 7.78 -17.82 -0.48
CA SER A 107 7.73 -17.07 0.78
C SER A 107 6.28 -16.85 1.19
N GLY A 108 5.78 -17.79 1.99
CA GLY A 108 4.38 -17.90 2.40
C GLY A 108 3.80 -16.70 3.14
N ASP A 109 2.48 -16.73 3.29
CA ASP A 109 1.64 -15.68 3.88
C ASP A 109 2.10 -15.20 5.27
N LYS A 110 2.98 -15.93 5.95
CA LYS A 110 3.59 -15.52 7.23
C LYS A 110 4.32 -14.17 7.20
N TYR A 111 4.79 -13.73 6.04
CA TYR A 111 5.46 -12.42 5.88
C TYR A 111 4.49 -11.30 5.49
N PHE A 112 3.20 -11.59 5.47
CA PHE A 112 2.17 -10.63 5.10
C PHE A 112 1.15 -10.50 6.22
N LYS A 113 0.67 -9.27 6.39
CA LYS A 113 -0.60 -9.03 7.06
C LYS A 113 -1.67 -8.92 5.98
N LEU A 114 -2.76 -9.65 6.19
CA LEU A 114 -3.82 -9.80 5.21
C LEU A 114 -5.00 -8.93 5.61
N LEU A 115 -5.56 -8.22 4.64
CA LEU A 115 -6.80 -7.46 4.79
C LEU A 115 -7.82 -8.00 3.78
N PRO A 116 -9.05 -8.28 4.22
CA PRO A 116 -10.09 -8.77 3.33
C PRO A 116 -10.47 -7.68 2.32
N VAL A 117 -10.93 -8.11 1.15
CA VAL A 117 -11.45 -7.23 0.11
C VAL A 117 -12.89 -7.61 -0.18
N ASN A 118 -13.73 -6.60 -0.35
CA ASN A 118 -15.07 -6.76 -0.88
C ASN A 118 -15.21 -5.85 -2.10
N TYR A 119 -15.16 -6.45 -3.30
CA TYR A 119 -15.22 -5.69 -4.54
C TYR A 119 -16.58 -5.04 -4.79
N GLY A 120 -17.65 -5.59 -4.20
CA GLY A 120 -19.02 -5.08 -4.34
C GLY A 120 -19.24 -3.71 -3.69
N ASP A 121 -18.34 -3.27 -2.81
CA ASP A 121 -18.41 -1.97 -2.14
C ASP A 121 -18.00 -0.81 -3.07
N PHE A 122 -17.54 -1.10 -4.29
CA PHE A 122 -16.97 -0.12 -5.21
C PHE A 122 -17.59 -0.21 -6.59
N THR A 123 -17.89 0.95 -7.18
CA THR A 123 -18.43 1.05 -8.55
C THR A 123 -17.36 1.38 -9.58
N ASN A 124 -16.17 1.80 -9.15
CA ASN A 124 -15.06 2.15 -10.03
C ASN A 124 -13.71 1.76 -9.41
N ARG A 125 -12.71 1.63 -10.29
CA ARG A 125 -11.34 1.26 -9.90
C ARG A 125 -10.63 2.33 -9.07
N PHE A 126 -10.89 3.62 -9.28
CA PHE A 126 -10.18 4.68 -8.54
C PHE A 126 -10.49 4.59 -7.04
N ASP A 127 -11.77 4.54 -6.68
CA ASP A 127 -12.22 4.46 -5.30
C ASP A 127 -11.77 3.15 -4.64
N TYR A 128 -11.80 2.06 -5.40
CA TYR A 128 -11.31 0.76 -4.95
C TYR A 128 -9.82 0.82 -4.57
N ILE A 129 -8.98 1.36 -5.46
CA ILE A 129 -7.53 1.44 -5.20
C ILE A 129 -7.25 2.41 -4.07
N LEU A 130 -7.89 3.58 -4.06
CA LEU A 130 -7.71 4.57 -3.00
C LEU A 130 -8.04 3.97 -1.63
N ASN A 131 -9.19 3.30 -1.50
CA ASN A 131 -9.59 2.67 -0.25
C ASN A 131 -8.63 1.54 0.16
N SER A 132 -8.31 0.64 -0.77
CA SER A 132 -7.45 -0.52 -0.51
C SER A 132 -6.05 -0.10 -0.08
N PHE A 133 -5.49 0.91 -0.75
CA PHE A 133 -4.17 1.45 -0.44
C PHE A 133 -4.17 2.16 0.92
N ARG A 134 -5.18 3.01 1.17
CA ARG A 134 -5.38 3.68 2.46
C ARG A 134 -5.40 2.66 3.62
N ARG A 135 -6.18 1.59 3.49
CA ARG A 135 -6.25 0.52 4.51
C ARG A 135 -4.89 -0.16 4.73
N GLY A 136 -4.10 -0.36 3.67
CA GLY A 136 -2.75 -0.90 3.78
C GLY A 136 -1.77 0.04 4.52
N ILE A 137 -1.85 1.35 4.25
CA ILE A 137 -1.07 2.38 4.96
C ILE A 137 -1.47 2.43 6.44
N GLU A 138 -2.78 2.49 6.73
CA GLU A 138 -3.31 2.50 8.09
C GLU A 138 -2.84 1.27 8.89
N LEU A 139 -2.91 0.09 8.28
CA LEU A 139 -2.41 -1.13 8.91
C LEU A 139 -0.91 -1.05 9.18
N SER A 140 -0.13 -0.47 8.26
CA SER A 140 1.32 -0.29 8.44
C SER A 140 1.61 0.60 9.65
N PHE A 141 0.84 1.68 9.85
CA PHE A 141 0.99 2.53 11.04
C PHE A 141 0.49 1.85 12.32
N LYS A 142 -0.56 1.05 12.25
CA LYS A 142 -1.14 0.34 13.40
C LYS A 142 -0.22 -0.75 13.93
N GLU A 143 0.31 -1.59 13.05
CA GLU A 143 1.27 -2.64 13.43
C GLU A 143 2.64 -2.04 13.75
N GLY A 144 2.94 -0.90 13.14
CA GLY A 144 4.19 -0.20 13.25
C GLY A 144 5.29 -0.79 12.36
N PHE A 145 6.29 0.03 12.06
CA PHE A 145 7.46 -0.37 11.30
C PHE A 145 8.71 0.31 11.84
N LYS A 146 9.86 -0.35 11.68
CA LYS A 146 11.15 0.21 12.13
C LYS A 146 11.84 1.03 11.05
N VAL A 147 12.24 2.25 11.39
CA VAL A 147 13.10 3.13 10.59
C VAL A 147 14.37 3.39 11.39
N ASN A 148 15.53 3.01 10.84
CA ASN A 148 16.81 3.10 11.55
C ASN A 148 16.80 2.55 12.99
N GLY A 149 16.12 1.41 13.21
CA GLY A 149 15.95 0.82 14.54
C GLY A 149 14.87 1.46 15.43
N GLN A 150 14.39 2.66 15.13
CA GLN A 150 13.30 3.32 15.84
C GLN A 150 11.94 2.83 15.36
N LEU A 151 11.02 2.53 16.28
CA LEU A 151 9.66 2.10 15.95
C LEU A 151 8.78 3.31 15.62
N ILE A 152 8.19 3.30 14.42
CA ILE A 152 7.16 4.24 13.98
C ILE A 152 5.82 3.51 14.05
N ALA A 153 4.94 3.93 14.95
CA ALA A 153 3.62 3.35 15.13
C ALA A 153 2.64 4.37 15.69
N LEU A 154 1.36 4.24 15.35
CA LEU A 154 0.30 4.90 16.09
C LEU A 154 0.27 4.31 17.50
N LYS A 155 0.50 5.13 18.54
CA LYS A 155 0.30 4.68 19.92
C LYS A 155 -1.15 4.21 20.06
N PRO A 156 -1.42 3.04 20.66
CA PRO A 156 -2.79 2.65 20.96
C PRO A 156 -3.40 3.76 21.82
N GLN A 157 -4.57 4.26 21.43
CA GLN A 157 -5.36 5.08 22.33
C GLN A 157 -5.72 4.19 23.51
N VAL A 158 -5.08 4.42 24.65
CA VAL A 158 -5.55 3.89 25.93
C VAL A 158 -6.91 4.52 26.11
N LYS A 159 -7.98 3.74 25.88
CA LYS A 159 -9.31 4.12 26.35
C LYS A 159 -9.22 4.16 27.86
N SER A 160 -9.11 5.36 28.41
CA SER A 160 -9.32 5.67 29.82
C SER A 160 -10.77 5.39 30.20
#